data_AF-A0A957MAM6-F1
#
_entry.id   AF-A0A957MAM6-F1
#
_cell.length_a   1.000
_cell.length_b   1.000
_cell.length_c   1.000
_cell.angle_alpha   90.00
_cell.angle_beta   90.00
_cell.angle_gamma   90.00
#
_symmetry.space_group_name_H-M   'P 1'
#
loop_
_entity.id
_entity.type
_entity.pdbx_description
1 polymer ?
#
loop_
_entity_poly.entity_id
_entity_poly.type
_entity_poly.pdbx_seq_one_letter_code
_entity_poly.pdbx_strand_id
1 'polypeptide(L)'
;MIYLATLGFALLLTLALTPLAGMLGRRWGLVDAPGGRRKHKGVIPRTGGLALFGGFFITVLLVAFLPDWLPASAAWFPARNDPNEERRLAALLIGSVYCVGFGLL
;
A
#
# COMPACT_ATOMS: atom_id res chain seq x y z
N MET A 1 11.09 -11.64 13.69
CA MET A 1 9.67 -12.06 13.67
C MET A 1 8.77 -10.94 13.17
N ILE A 2 8.87 -9.72 13.71
CA ILE A 2 8.04 -8.59 13.26
C ILE A 2 8.14 -8.30 11.76
N TYR A 3 9.33 -8.32 11.16
CA TYR A 3 9.50 -8.04 9.72
C TYR A 3 8.74 -9.02 8.82
N LEU A 4 8.73 -10.31 9.16
CA LEU A 4 7.97 -11.32 8.42
C LEU A 4 6.47 -11.16 8.61
N ALA A 5 6.02 -10.78 9.82
CA ALA A 5 4.63 -10.48 10.08
C ALA A 5 4.16 -9.24 9.31
N THR A 6 4.96 -8.17 9.29
CA THR A 6 4.69 -6.96 8.50
C THR A 6 4.64 -7.27 7.00
N LEU A 7 5.60 -8.03 6.49
CA LEU A 7 5.63 -8.47 5.09
C LEU A 7 4.39 -9.29 4.74
N GLY A 8 4.08 -10.30 5.57
CA GLY A 8 2.93 -11.18 5.36
C GLY A 8 1.62 -10.40 5.40
N PHE A 9 1.45 -9.48 6.36
CA PHE A 9 0.27 -8.64 6.46
C PHE A 9 0.13 -7.72 5.24
N ALA A 10 1.18 -7.00 4.86
CA ALA A 10 1.14 -6.13 3.67
C ALA A 10 0.83 -6.91 2.39
N LEU A 11 1.42 -8.10 2.23
CA LEU A 11 1.20 -8.98 1.09
C LEU A 11 -0.26 -9.46 1.03
N LEU A 12 -0.79 -9.98 2.14
CA LEU A 12 -2.18 -10.46 2.21
C LEU A 12 -3.17 -9.33 2.00
N LEU A 13 -2.93 -8.16 2.61
CA LEU A 13 -3.78 -6.98 2.45
C LEU A 13 -3.78 -6.49 1.00
N THR A 14 -2.60 -6.42 0.36
CA THR A 14 -2.50 -6.03 -1.05
C THR A 14 -3.21 -7.03 -1.96
N LEU A 15 -3.04 -8.34 -1.72
CA LEU A 15 -3.77 -9.38 -2.47
C LEU A 15 -5.28 -9.25 -2.32
N ALA A 16 -5.77 -8.96 -1.10
CA ALA A 16 -7.19 -8.72 -0.84
C ALA A 16 -7.71 -7.45 -1.52
N LEU A 17 -6.90 -6.38 -1.58
CA LEU A 17 -7.25 -5.12 -2.24
C LEU A 17 -7.18 -5.19 -3.77
N THR A 18 -6.40 -6.11 -4.33
CA THR A 18 -6.20 -6.25 -5.79
C THR A 18 -7.51 -6.43 -6.58
N PRO A 19 -8.44 -7.35 -6.22
CA PRO A 19 -9.71 -7.46 -6.94
C PRO A 19 -10.58 -6.20 -6.81
N LEU A 20 -10.58 -5.54 -5.65
CA LEU A 20 -11.31 -4.29 -5.42
C LEU A 20 -10.77 -3.17 -6.31
N ALA A 21 -9.45 -3.00 -6.37
CA ALA A 21 -8.83 -2.04 -7.26
C ALA A 21 -9.15 -2.34 -8.73
N GLY A 22 -9.14 -3.62 -9.13
CA GLY A 22 -9.53 -4.02 -10.49
C GLY A 22 -10.99 -3.69 -10.82
N MET A 23 -11.90 -3.87 -9.87
CA MET A 23 -13.31 -3.47 -10.02
C MET A 23 -13.45 -1.95 -10.15
N LEU A 24 -12.78 -1.18 -9.30
CA LEU A 24 -12.77 0.29 -9.35
C LEU A 24 -12.19 0.81 -10.68
N GLY A 25 -11.11 0.20 -11.17
CA GLY A 25 -10.49 0.57 -12.44
C GLY A 25 -11.43 0.37 -13.62
N ARG A 26 -12.17 -0.75 -13.65
CA ARG A 26 -13.22 -0.97 -14.67
C ARG A 26 -14.37 0.02 -14.52
N ARG A 27 -14.81 0.30 -13.29
CA ARG A 27 -15.93 1.23 -13.01
C ARG A 27 -15.60 2.67 -13.38
N TRP A 28 -14.37 3.13 -13.17
CA TRP A 28 -13.92 4.49 -13.50
C TRP A 28 -13.35 4.62 -14.92
N GLY A 29 -13.37 3.56 -15.73
CA GLY A 29 -12.81 3.60 -17.09
C GLY A 29 -11.29 3.72 -17.14
N LEU A 30 -10.59 3.54 -16.01
CA LEU A 30 -9.13 3.50 -15.89
C LEU A 30 -8.60 2.14 -16.39
N VAL A 31 -8.90 1.86 -17.64
CA VAL A 31 -8.62 0.59 -18.29
C VAL A 31 -7.73 0.79 -19.50
N ASP A 32 -7.03 -0.26 -19.85
CA ASP A 32 -6.24 -0.37 -21.06
C ASP A 32 -6.98 -1.27 -22.06
N ALA A 33 -7.34 -0.69 -23.19
CA ALA A 33 -7.99 -1.41 -24.28
C ALA A 33 -6.93 -1.91 -25.28
N PRO A 34 -7.09 -3.12 -25.82
CA PRO A 34 -6.15 -3.65 -26.79
C PRO A 34 -6.14 -2.82 -28.08
N GLY A 35 -4.94 -2.58 -28.65
CA GLY A 35 -4.79 -1.82 -29.89
C GLY A 35 -3.34 -1.42 -30.21
N GLY A 36 -3.01 -1.29 -31.50
CA GLY A 36 -1.69 -0.88 -31.98
C GLY A 36 -0.55 -1.80 -31.51
N ARG A 37 0.42 -1.27 -30.75
CA ARG A 37 1.55 -2.02 -30.17
C ARG A 37 1.15 -2.92 -28.98
N ARG A 38 -0.07 -2.83 -28.45
CA ARG A 38 -0.51 -3.61 -27.27
C ARG A 38 -1.14 -4.94 -27.71
N LYS A 39 -0.44 -6.05 -27.43
CA LYS A 39 -0.83 -7.43 -27.82
C LYS A 39 -1.62 -8.20 -26.75
N HIS A 40 -2.07 -7.54 -25.68
CA HIS A 40 -2.84 -8.23 -24.63
C HIS A 40 -4.28 -8.51 -25.10
N LYS A 41 -4.89 -9.57 -24.58
CA LYS A 41 -6.28 -9.90 -24.82
C LYS A 41 -7.14 -9.32 -23.71
N GLY A 42 -8.23 -8.65 -24.09
CA GLY A 42 -9.20 -8.08 -23.14
C GLY A 42 -8.78 -6.73 -22.56
N VAL A 43 -9.72 -6.14 -21.83
CA VAL A 43 -9.62 -4.84 -21.17
C VAL A 43 -8.96 -5.01 -19.80
N ILE A 44 -7.79 -4.41 -19.59
CA ILE A 44 -6.99 -4.59 -18.36
C ILE A 44 -7.07 -3.32 -17.50
N PRO A 45 -7.52 -3.39 -16.24
CA PRO A 45 -7.53 -2.22 -15.35
C PRO A 45 -6.10 -1.78 -15.00
N ARG A 46 -5.84 -0.47 -15.04
CA ARG A 46 -4.54 0.15 -14.72
C ARG A 46 -4.40 0.55 -13.25
N THR A 47 -5.37 0.19 -12.42
CA THR A 47 -5.49 0.57 -11.01
C THR A 47 -4.74 -0.34 -10.03
N GLY A 48 -3.89 -1.26 -10.51
CA GLY A 48 -3.12 -2.15 -9.62
C GLY A 48 -2.25 -1.40 -8.59
N GLY A 49 -1.71 -0.23 -8.98
CA GLY A 49 -0.94 0.62 -8.08
C GLY A 49 -1.73 1.14 -6.87
N LEU A 50 -3.05 1.33 -6.99
CA LEU A 50 -3.92 1.71 -5.88
C LEU A 50 -4.01 0.60 -4.82
N ALA A 51 -4.08 -0.67 -5.23
CA ALA A 51 -4.08 -1.79 -4.29
C ALA A 51 -2.76 -1.88 -3.52
N LEU A 52 -1.64 -1.73 -4.23
CA LEU A 52 -0.31 -1.72 -3.63
C LEU A 52 -0.14 -0.56 -2.64
N PHE A 53 -0.54 0.65 -3.04
CA PHE A 53 -0.51 1.82 -2.16
C PHE A 53 -1.36 1.59 -0.91
N GLY A 54 -2.60 1.12 -1.06
CA GLY A 54 -3.47 0.86 0.08
C GLY A 54 -2.86 -0.16 1.05
N GLY A 55 -2.33 -1.28 0.53
CA GLY A 55 -1.68 -2.30 1.34
C GLY A 55 -0.46 -1.77 2.10
N PHE A 56 0.41 -1.03 1.40
CA PHE A 56 1.58 -0.37 2.00
C PHE A 56 1.16 0.66 3.07
N PHE A 57 0.30 1.61 2.72
CA PHE A 57 -0.05 2.76 3.55
C PHE A 57 -0.75 2.33 4.84
N ILE A 58 -1.72 1.43 4.74
CA ILE A 58 -2.42 0.88 5.91
C ILE A 58 -1.45 0.10 6.80
N THR A 59 -0.55 -0.71 6.22
CA THR A 59 0.41 -1.47 7.02
C THR A 59 1.39 -0.56 7.75
N VAL A 60 1.89 0.48 7.10
CA VAL A 60 2.80 1.45 7.73
C VAL A 60 2.11 2.18 8.86
N LEU A 61 0.88 2.68 8.67
CA LEU A 61 0.12 3.34 9.73
C LEU A 61 -0.16 2.39 10.89
N LEU A 62 -0.56 1.15 10.60
CA LEU A 62 -0.82 0.15 11.62
C LEU A 62 0.45 -0.12 12.44
N VAL A 63 1.57 -0.44 11.80
CA VAL A 63 2.86 -0.62 12.51
C VAL A 63 3.30 0.65 13.24
N ALA A 64 2.92 1.83 12.72
CA ALA A 64 3.30 3.10 13.30
C ALA A 64 2.59 3.37 14.65
N PHE A 65 1.28 3.09 14.72
CA PHE A 65 0.45 3.42 15.87
C PHE A 65 0.22 2.23 16.80
N LEU A 66 0.20 0.99 16.29
CA LEU A 66 -0.11 -0.22 17.05
C LEU A 66 0.66 -0.32 18.39
N PRO A 67 1.98 -0.01 18.48
CA PRO A 67 2.72 -0.07 19.74
C PRO A 67 2.14 0.79 20.86
N ASP A 68 1.55 1.95 20.53
CA ASP A 68 0.97 2.87 21.52
C ASP A 68 -0.29 2.29 22.19
N TRP A 69 -0.93 1.33 21.53
CA TRP A 69 -2.18 0.69 21.98
C TRP A 69 -1.96 -0.71 22.58
N LEU A 70 -0.76 -1.28 22.48
CA LEU A 70 -0.50 -2.65 22.95
C LEU A 70 -0.04 -2.68 24.42
N PRO A 71 -0.44 -3.72 25.18
CA PRO A 71 0.07 -3.95 26.53
C PRO A 71 1.57 -4.25 26.51
N ALA A 72 2.25 -4.03 27.64
CA ALA A 72 3.70 -4.22 27.79
C ALA A 72 4.20 -5.65 27.47
N SER A 73 3.30 -6.64 27.40
CA SER A 73 3.61 -8.00 26.93
C SER A 73 3.96 -8.07 25.44
N ALA A 74 3.73 -7.00 24.68
CA ALA A 74 4.11 -6.86 23.28
C ALA A 74 5.59 -6.48 23.06
N ALA A 75 6.49 -6.92 23.94
CA ALA A 75 7.92 -6.63 23.92
C ALA A 75 8.68 -7.14 22.68
N TRP A 76 7.99 -7.78 21.74
CA TRP A 76 8.53 -8.20 20.44
C TRP A 76 8.55 -7.07 19.40
N PHE A 77 7.94 -5.91 19.69
CA PHE A 77 8.13 -4.68 18.92
C PHE A 77 9.48 -4.04 19.28
N PRO A 78 10.37 -3.80 18.30
CA PRO A 78 11.64 -3.15 18.55
C PRO A 78 11.40 -1.70 18.97
N ALA A 79 12.17 -1.24 19.96
CA ALA A 79 12.10 0.15 20.40
C ALA A 79 12.54 1.09 19.26
N ARG A 80 11.76 2.15 19.05
CA ARG A 80 12.14 3.26 18.17
C ARG A 80 13.32 4.00 18.79
N ASN A 81 14.48 3.89 18.17
CA ASN A 81 15.73 4.48 18.70
C ASN A 81 16.28 5.62 17.81
N ASP A 82 15.56 6.00 16.75
CA ASP A 82 15.98 7.07 15.85
C ASP A 82 15.15 8.35 16.08
N PRO A 83 15.76 9.46 16.54
CA PRO A 83 15.06 10.73 16.76
C PRO A 83 14.38 11.31 15.51
N ASN A 84 14.83 10.93 14.31
CA ASN A 84 14.28 11.43 13.04
C ASN A 84 13.27 10.47 12.38
N GLU A 85 12.90 9.39 13.06
CA GLU A 85 11.99 8.37 12.50
C GLU A 85 10.66 8.99 12.08
N GLU A 86 10.06 9.84 12.91
CA GLU A 86 8.78 10.49 12.63
C GLU A 86 8.83 11.38 11.38
N ARG A 87 9.91 12.14 11.21
CA ARG A 87 10.11 12.99 10.04
C ARG A 87 10.26 12.17 8.76
N ARG A 88 10.98 11.05 8.84
CA ARG A 88 11.16 10.13 7.71
C ARG A 88 9.86 9.43 7.35
N LEU A 89 9.09 8.98 8.34
CA LEU A 89 7.78 8.39 8.14
C LEU A 89 6.80 9.41 7.54
N ALA A 90 6.75 10.64 8.06
CA ALA A 90 5.92 11.70 7.51
C ALA A 90 6.29 12.00 6.05
N ALA A 91 7.58 12.17 5.75
CA ALA A 91 8.05 12.40 4.39
C ALA A 91 7.69 11.25 3.44
N LEU A 92 7.83 10.00 3.89
CA LEU A 92 7.45 8.81 3.14
C LEU A 92 5.95 8.76 2.85
N LEU A 93 5.11 9.03 3.86
CA LEU A 93 3.65 9.03 3.71
C LEU A 93 3.21 10.16 2.75
N ILE A 94 3.72 11.37 2.94
CA ILE A 94 3.42 12.51 2.05
C ILE A 94 3.86 12.21 0.62
N GLY A 95 5.09 11.73 0.42
CA GLY A 95 5.63 11.38 -0.89
C GLY A 95 4.84 10.28 -1.58
N SER A 96 4.42 9.24 -0.85
CA SER A 96 3.60 8.17 -1.41
C SER A 96 2.21 8.64 -1.83
N VAL A 97 1.56 9.50 -1.03
CA VAL A 97 0.27 10.14 -1.38
C VAL A 97 0.42 11.01 -2.63
N TYR A 98 1.50 11.78 -2.73
CA TYR A 98 1.82 12.58 -3.91
C TYR A 98 1.97 11.70 -5.16
N CYS A 99 2.77 10.62 -5.09
CA CYS A 99 2.99 9.72 -6.21
C CYS A 99 1.69 9.07 -6.70
N VAL A 100 0.79 8.68 -5.80
CA VAL A 100 -0.51 8.12 -6.19
C VAL A 100 -1.44 9.17 -6.76
N GLY A 101 -1.48 10.37 -6.17
CA GLY A 101 -2.26 11.48 -6.70
C GLY A 101 -1.85 11.81 -8.14
N PHE A 102 -0.55 11.99 -8.40
CA PHE A 102 -0.04 12.25 -9.74
C PHE A 102 -0.15 11.06 -10.69
N GLY A 103 0.00 9.83 -10.21
CA GLY A 103 -0.13 8.64 -11.04
C GLY A 103 -1.56 8.36 -11.52
N LEU A 104 -2.56 9.00 -10.94
CA LEU A 104 -3.98 8.89 -11.33
C LEU A 104 -4.46 10.04 -12.24
N LEU A 105 -3.68 11.11 -12.37
CA LEU A 105 -3.92 12.21 -13.32
C LEU A 105 -3.51 11.79 -14.74
#